data_AF-A0AAU2URU7-F1
#
_entry.id   AF-A0AAU2URU7-F1
#
_cell.length_a   1.000
_cell.length_b   1.000
_cell.length_c   1.000
_cell.angle_alpha   90.00
_cell.angle_beta   90.00
_cell.angle_gamma   90.00
#
_symmetry.space_group_name_H-M   'P 1'
#
loop_
_entity.id
_entity.type
_entity.pdbx_description
1 polymer ?
#
loop_
_entity_poly.entity_id
_entity_poly.type
_entity_poly.pdbx_seq_one_letter_code
_entity_poly.pdbx_strand_id
1 'polypeptide(L)'
;MTPNRRPRSAPNDRELRLWKVGRALTLAFAAAVLVASGVFYGLYRMLDVQEIGTTAKLDAKTLFDLVKLSFGVVAGAGALVALVVAYRRQRVDEAGAHREATRLHAERFSQAVDKLGSDSPAVRLGGVHALAGLADDAPTQDLRQTCIDVLCAYLQLPFTPDPGDDPAHQEERHGYLAFRKVRHTILRLIGDHYRIPKGTHRSWQGCDLDLTGVTIDGDMDFYQAEFSGGRVSFAGAVFSGGRVSFDWAVFSDDSVIFDSAVFSDSAVSFTHARFSDGTVSFDGVGFSGGEVIFTGAVFSGDVSFDRAEFSGGEVIFAGAVFSGGGVSFDSVVFSGGEVSFYRAKFSGGTVSFDRAEFSGGEVSFDGTEFSGGRVIFDRAVFSDGTVSFDSATGQAPQGLLAAVGTPAPPGVVLPPSWLPFVP
;
A
#
# COMPACT_ATOMS: atom_id res chain seq x y z
N MET A 1 21.19 -41.59 -11.48
CA MET A 1 22.56 -41.29 -11.02
C MET A 1 22.52 -39.99 -10.23
N THR A 2 23.08 -40.05 -9.02
CA THR A 2 23.14 -39.06 -7.91
C THR A 2 23.76 -37.69 -8.28
N PRO A 3 23.61 -36.61 -7.46
CA PRO A 3 23.28 -36.62 -6.02
C PRO A 3 22.24 -35.61 -5.49
N ASN A 4 21.57 -36.09 -4.43
CA ASN A 4 20.81 -35.35 -3.42
C ASN A 4 21.62 -34.19 -2.80
N ARG A 5 21.11 -32.95 -2.88
CA ARG A 5 21.51 -31.86 -1.97
C ARG A 5 20.65 -31.92 -0.71
N ARG A 6 21.25 -32.38 0.40
CA ARG A 6 20.68 -32.20 1.74
C ARG A 6 20.68 -30.70 2.11
N PRO A 7 19.63 -30.17 2.75
CA PRO A 7 19.72 -28.87 3.38
C PRO A 7 20.68 -28.96 4.58
N ARG A 8 21.64 -28.03 4.63
CA ARG A 8 22.48 -27.81 5.82
C ARG A 8 21.56 -27.39 6.96
N SER A 9 21.26 -28.32 7.87
CA SER A 9 20.89 -27.97 9.24
C SER A 9 21.99 -27.05 9.76
N ALA A 10 21.65 -25.85 10.21
CA ALA A 10 22.53 -25.05 11.07
C ALA A 10 22.27 -25.52 12.50
N PRO A 11 23.09 -26.41 13.09
CA PRO A 11 22.95 -26.74 14.49
C PRO A 11 23.77 -25.73 15.30
N ASN A 12 23.29 -25.42 16.49
CA ASN A 12 24.10 -25.00 17.63
C ASN A 12 24.47 -23.54 17.88
N ASP A 13 24.14 -22.54 17.07
CA ASP A 13 24.45 -21.16 17.51
C ASP A 13 23.61 -20.71 18.71
N ARG A 14 22.39 -21.25 18.86
CA ARG A 14 21.49 -20.97 19.99
C ARG A 14 21.86 -21.76 21.26
N GLU A 15 22.26 -23.02 21.11
CA GLU A 15 22.77 -23.86 22.22
C GLU A 15 24.13 -23.37 22.71
N LEU A 16 25.03 -22.96 21.81
CA LEU A 16 26.33 -22.39 22.16
C LEU A 16 26.18 -21.07 22.93
N ARG A 17 25.16 -20.24 22.61
CA ARG A 17 24.87 -19.01 23.36
C ARG A 17 24.28 -19.30 24.75
N LEU A 18 23.41 -20.30 24.89
CA LEU A 18 22.85 -20.71 26.18
C LEU A 18 23.92 -21.30 27.11
N TRP A 19 24.83 -22.12 26.56
CA TRP A 19 25.95 -22.70 27.31
C TRP A 19 26.98 -21.64 27.73
N LYS A 20 27.28 -20.66 26.86
CA LYS A 20 28.17 -19.55 27.21
C LYS A 20 27.62 -18.69 28.34
N VAL A 21 26.31 -18.44 28.37
CA VAL A 21 25.69 -17.63 29.44
C VAL A 21 25.50 -18.43 30.73
N GLY A 22 25.16 -19.71 30.64
CA GLY A 22 25.16 -20.61 31.80
C GLY A 22 26.55 -20.69 32.44
N ARG A 23 27.60 -20.83 31.61
CA ARG A 23 28.99 -20.73 32.05
C ARG A 23 29.32 -19.38 32.66
N ALA A 24 28.90 -18.28 32.05
CA ALA A 24 29.13 -16.93 32.58
C ALA A 24 28.48 -16.72 33.96
N LEU A 25 27.26 -17.24 34.17
CA LEU A 25 26.57 -17.19 35.46
C LEU A 25 27.24 -18.08 36.51
N THR A 26 27.63 -19.30 36.15
CA THR A 26 28.40 -20.17 37.06
C THR A 26 29.77 -19.58 37.39
N LEU A 27 30.42 -18.90 36.42
CA LEU A 27 31.69 -18.22 36.61
C LEU A 27 31.53 -16.97 37.48
N ALA A 28 30.48 -16.17 37.27
CA ALA A 28 30.19 -15.00 38.10
C ALA A 28 29.85 -15.40 39.54
N PHE A 29 29.07 -16.46 39.72
CA PHE A 29 28.77 -17.02 41.04
C PHE A 29 30.02 -17.61 41.71
N ALA A 30 30.81 -18.40 40.98
CA ALA A 30 32.08 -18.94 41.48
C ALA A 30 33.08 -17.83 41.83
N ALA A 31 33.16 -16.77 41.01
CA ALA A 31 33.99 -15.60 41.29
C ALA A 31 33.52 -14.86 42.55
N ALA A 32 32.21 -14.67 42.72
CA ALA A 32 31.65 -14.06 43.92
C ALA A 32 31.95 -14.89 45.19
N VAL A 33 31.82 -16.22 45.10
CA VAL A 33 32.19 -17.15 46.18
C VAL A 33 33.69 -17.09 46.47
N LEU A 34 34.54 -17.11 45.43
CA LEU A 34 36.00 -17.02 45.58
C LEU A 34 36.44 -15.70 46.22
N VAL A 35 35.82 -14.58 45.83
CA VAL A 35 36.09 -13.26 46.46
C VAL A 35 35.67 -13.29 47.92
N ALA A 36 34.49 -13.83 48.24
CA ALA A 36 34.04 -13.96 49.63
C ALA A 36 34.96 -14.87 50.46
N SER A 37 35.36 -16.03 49.93
CA SER A 37 36.31 -16.95 50.55
C SER A 37 37.71 -16.33 50.70
N GLY A 38 38.16 -15.54 49.72
CA GLY A 38 39.44 -14.83 49.75
C GLY A 38 39.47 -13.72 50.80
N VAL A 39 38.39 -12.95 50.93
CA VAL A 39 38.23 -11.95 51.99
C VAL A 39 38.23 -12.64 53.36
N PHE A 40 37.51 -13.75 53.51
CA PHE A 40 37.47 -14.54 54.74
C PHE A 40 38.86 -15.10 55.11
N TYR A 41 39.56 -15.70 54.15
CA TYR A 41 40.90 -16.23 54.34
C TYR A 41 41.94 -15.13 54.62
N GLY A 42 41.82 -13.99 53.94
CA GLY A 42 42.66 -12.81 54.18
C GLY A 42 42.48 -12.26 55.59
N LEU A 43 41.23 -12.16 56.07
CA LEU A 43 40.94 -11.82 57.47
C LEU A 43 41.55 -12.85 58.44
N TYR A 44 41.40 -14.14 58.16
CA TYR A 44 41.97 -15.21 58.97
C TYR A 44 43.50 -15.12 59.05
N ARG A 45 44.17 -14.91 57.91
CA ARG A 45 45.64 -14.72 57.84
C ARG A 45 46.10 -13.43 58.49
N MET A 46 45.33 -12.34 58.39
CA MET A 46 45.66 -11.08 59.06
C MET A 46 45.59 -11.22 60.59
N LEU A 47 44.64 -12.04 61.08
CA LEU A 47 44.56 -12.44 62.49
C LEU A 47 45.69 -13.40 62.92
N ASP A 48 46.28 -14.14 61.99
CA ASP A 48 47.37 -15.10 62.23
C ASP A 48 48.77 -14.47 62.11
N VAL A 49 48.93 -13.43 61.27
CA VAL A 49 50.20 -12.70 61.05
C VAL A 49 50.42 -11.57 62.04
N GLN A 50 49.37 -10.99 62.60
CA GLN A 50 49.51 -10.25 63.85
C GLN A 50 49.50 -11.29 64.97
N GLU A 51 50.62 -11.52 65.65
CA GLU A 51 50.63 -12.05 67.02
C GLU A 51 49.84 -11.08 67.92
N ILE A 52 48.52 -11.06 67.78
CA ILE A 52 47.62 -10.45 68.74
C ILE A 52 47.70 -11.38 69.92
N GLY A 53 48.44 -10.95 70.95
CA GLY A 53 48.47 -11.60 72.25
C GLY A 53 47.06 -12.08 72.61
N THR A 54 46.99 -13.29 73.12
CA THR A 54 45.83 -14.18 73.35
C THR A 54 44.71 -13.62 74.27
N THR A 55 44.38 -12.33 74.18
CA THR A 55 43.35 -11.64 74.96
C THR A 55 42.66 -10.48 74.23
N ALA A 56 42.67 -10.41 72.89
CA ALA A 56 41.68 -9.60 72.17
C ALA A 56 40.54 -10.50 71.68
N LYS A 57 39.54 -10.73 72.55
CA LYS A 57 38.27 -11.36 72.14
C LYS A 57 37.68 -10.49 71.02
N LEU A 58 37.46 -11.08 69.85
CA LEU A 58 36.69 -10.43 68.78
C LEU A 58 35.41 -9.85 69.40
N ASP A 59 35.26 -8.53 69.34
CA ASP A 59 34.08 -7.85 69.88
C ASP A 59 32.85 -8.39 69.15
N ALA A 60 31.82 -8.79 69.91
CA ALA A 60 30.60 -9.40 69.37
C ALA A 60 29.95 -8.52 68.29
N LYS A 61 30.16 -7.19 68.38
CA LYS A 61 29.75 -6.21 67.38
C LYS A 61 30.38 -6.44 66.01
N THR A 62 31.68 -6.73 65.95
CA THR A 62 32.42 -6.93 64.69
C THR A 62 32.01 -8.22 63.99
N LEU A 63 31.80 -9.29 64.77
CA LEU A 63 31.27 -10.57 64.27
C LEU A 63 29.85 -10.40 63.71
N PHE A 64 29.00 -9.63 64.39
CA PHE A 64 27.65 -9.34 63.97
C PHE A 64 27.58 -8.50 62.68
N ASP A 65 28.45 -7.50 62.53
CA ASP A 65 28.54 -6.67 61.32
C ASP A 65 29.04 -7.48 60.11
N LEU A 66 29.99 -8.40 60.32
CA LEU A 66 30.46 -9.32 59.27
C LEU A 66 29.35 -10.26 58.79
N VAL A 67 28.57 -10.82 59.73
CA VAL A 67 27.42 -11.67 59.43
C VAL A 67 26.37 -10.87 58.64
N LYS A 68 26.02 -9.66 59.07
CA LYS A 68 25.09 -8.77 58.32
C LYS A 68 25.56 -8.48 56.90
N LEU A 69 26.84 -8.17 56.71
CA LEU A 69 27.41 -7.92 55.38
C LEU A 69 27.28 -9.16 54.49
N SER A 70 27.63 -10.35 55.02
CA SER A 70 27.51 -11.60 54.26
C SER A 70 26.06 -11.93 53.89
N PHE A 71 25.10 -11.74 54.81
CA PHE A 71 23.67 -11.89 54.52
C PHE A 71 23.21 -10.89 53.45
N GLY A 72 23.66 -9.63 53.50
CA GLY A 72 23.35 -8.62 52.50
C GLY A 72 23.86 -8.98 51.10
N VAL A 73 25.08 -9.49 50.98
CA VAL A 73 25.66 -9.93 49.71
C VAL A 73 24.92 -11.15 49.16
N VAL A 74 24.63 -12.15 49.99
CA VAL A 74 23.90 -13.36 49.57
C VAL A 74 22.46 -13.01 49.16
N ALA A 75 21.77 -12.16 49.94
CA ALA A 75 20.43 -11.70 49.61
C ALA A 75 20.41 -10.89 48.29
N GLY A 76 21.39 -9.99 48.10
CA GLY A 76 21.54 -9.22 46.86
C GLY A 76 21.80 -10.10 45.63
N ALA A 77 22.68 -11.10 45.77
CA ALA A 77 22.94 -12.08 44.70
C ALA A 77 21.69 -12.92 44.39
N GLY A 78 20.97 -13.38 45.42
CA GLY A 78 19.72 -14.12 45.26
C GLY A 78 18.64 -13.31 44.55
N ALA A 79 18.47 -12.04 44.92
CA ALA A 79 17.53 -11.12 44.27
C ALA A 79 17.87 -10.89 42.79
N LEU A 80 19.15 -10.73 42.46
CA LEU A 80 19.61 -10.57 41.08
C LEU A 80 19.35 -11.83 40.24
N VAL A 81 19.62 -13.02 40.78
CA VAL A 81 19.31 -14.30 40.11
C VAL A 81 17.81 -14.44 39.88
N ALA A 82 16.98 -14.13 40.89
CA ALA A 82 15.53 -14.18 40.76
C ALA A 82 15.02 -13.24 39.66
N LEU A 83 15.55 -12.01 39.60
CA LEU A 83 15.21 -11.03 38.55
C LEU A 83 15.58 -11.54 37.15
N VAL A 84 16.79 -12.11 36.98
CA VAL A 84 17.22 -12.66 35.68
C VAL A 84 16.36 -13.85 35.26
N VAL A 85 16.00 -14.73 36.19
CA VAL A 85 15.12 -15.87 35.92
C VAL A 85 13.72 -15.40 35.53
N ALA A 86 13.15 -14.43 36.25
CA ALA A 86 11.85 -13.85 35.93
C ALA A 86 11.84 -13.21 34.54
N TYR A 87 12.85 -12.38 34.23
CA TYR A 87 13.01 -11.76 32.91
C TYR A 87 13.17 -12.79 31.78
N ARG A 88 13.97 -13.85 32.01
CA ARG A 88 14.13 -14.92 31.01
C ARG A 88 12.87 -15.71 30.78
N ARG A 89 12.16 -16.06 31.86
CA ARG A 89 10.87 -16.75 31.78
C ARG A 89 9.89 -15.91 30.98
N GLN A 90 9.76 -14.62 31.30
CA GLN A 90 8.94 -13.69 30.54
C GLN A 90 9.31 -13.66 29.05
N ARG A 91 10.60 -13.55 28.70
CA ARG A 91 11.05 -13.53 27.29
C ARG A 91 10.79 -14.84 26.55
N VAL A 92 10.88 -15.98 27.25
CA VAL A 92 10.56 -17.29 26.66
C VAL A 92 9.07 -17.44 26.47
N ASP A 93 8.26 -17.00 27.43
CA ASP A 93 6.80 -17.05 27.38
C ASP A 93 6.25 -16.13 26.27
N GLU A 94 6.75 -14.89 26.15
CA GLU A 94 6.45 -13.95 25.05
C GLU A 94 6.81 -14.56 23.69
N ALA A 95 8.02 -15.12 23.56
CA ALA A 95 8.44 -15.77 22.33
C ALA A 95 7.66 -17.07 22.03
N GLY A 96 7.12 -17.72 23.07
CA GLY A 96 6.22 -18.86 22.95
C GLY A 96 4.86 -18.45 22.41
N ALA A 97 4.26 -17.42 23.00
CA ALA A 97 2.97 -16.86 22.59
C ALA A 97 3.00 -16.38 21.14
N HIS A 98 4.06 -15.68 20.71
CA HIS A 98 4.20 -15.26 19.31
C HIS A 98 4.26 -16.45 18.33
N ARG A 99 5.04 -17.50 18.66
CA ARG A 99 5.12 -18.69 17.79
C ARG A 99 3.79 -19.43 17.71
N GLU A 100 3.06 -19.51 18.81
CA GLU A 100 1.75 -20.14 18.85
C GLU A 100 0.73 -19.36 18.04
N ALA A 101 0.72 -18.03 18.16
CA ALA A 101 -0.12 -17.16 17.33
C ALA A 101 0.17 -17.34 15.83
N THR A 102 1.45 -17.36 15.43
CA THR A 102 1.83 -17.63 14.03
C THR A 102 1.43 -19.03 13.57
N ARG A 103 1.58 -20.06 14.42
CA ARG A 103 1.19 -21.44 14.09
C ARG A 103 -0.33 -21.55 13.89
N LEU A 104 -1.12 -20.99 14.81
CA LEU A 104 -2.58 -20.99 14.73
C LEU A 104 -3.06 -20.20 13.51
N HIS A 105 -2.41 -19.08 13.20
CA HIS A 105 -2.68 -18.31 11.99
C HIS A 105 -2.41 -19.15 10.73
N ALA A 106 -1.25 -19.82 10.64
CA ALA A 106 -0.91 -20.68 9.49
C ALA A 106 -1.90 -21.85 9.31
N GLU A 107 -2.36 -22.46 10.40
CA GLU A 107 -3.36 -23.54 10.35
C GLU A 107 -4.70 -23.04 9.82
N ARG A 108 -5.21 -21.93 10.36
CA ARG A 108 -6.46 -21.31 9.89
C ARG A 108 -6.34 -20.81 8.45
N PHE A 109 -5.19 -20.28 8.08
CA PHE A 109 -4.89 -19.85 6.71
C PHE A 109 -5.00 -21.01 5.73
N SER A 110 -4.36 -22.15 6.01
CA SER A 110 -4.50 -23.35 5.17
C SER A 110 -5.97 -23.76 5.00
N GLN A 111 -6.74 -23.77 6.09
CA GLN A 111 -8.17 -24.11 6.02
C GLN A 111 -9.00 -23.10 5.22
N ALA A 112 -8.66 -21.81 5.29
CA ALA A 112 -9.35 -20.76 4.54
C ALA A 112 -9.05 -20.86 3.04
N VAL A 113 -7.79 -21.14 2.67
CA VAL A 113 -7.37 -21.39 1.29
C VAL A 113 -8.05 -22.64 0.72
N ASP A 114 -8.10 -23.74 1.49
CA ASP A 114 -8.79 -24.97 1.06
C ASP A 114 -10.29 -24.72 0.78
N LYS A 115 -10.94 -23.89 1.61
CA LYS A 115 -12.33 -23.48 1.38
C LYS A 115 -12.48 -22.60 0.13
N LEU A 116 -11.56 -21.66 -0.08
CA LEU A 116 -11.55 -20.80 -1.27
C LEU A 116 -11.36 -21.61 -2.56
N GLY A 117 -10.63 -22.72 -2.51
CA GLY A 117 -10.42 -23.64 -3.63
C GLY A 117 -11.56 -24.62 -3.91
N SER A 118 -12.61 -24.67 -3.07
CA SER A 118 -13.71 -25.63 -3.22
C SER A 118 -14.56 -25.40 -4.47
N ASP A 119 -15.06 -26.43 -5.14
CA ASP A 119 -15.98 -26.26 -6.29
C ASP A 119 -17.34 -25.65 -5.91
N SER A 120 -17.69 -25.62 -4.62
CA SER A 120 -18.93 -25.01 -4.15
C SER A 120 -18.78 -23.50 -3.94
N PRO A 121 -19.55 -22.66 -4.66
CA PRO A 121 -19.49 -21.20 -4.49
C PRO A 121 -19.79 -20.75 -3.05
N ALA A 122 -20.67 -21.45 -2.34
CA ALA A 122 -21.00 -21.15 -0.95
C ALA A 122 -19.81 -21.43 -0.01
N VAL A 123 -19.05 -22.50 -0.26
CA VAL A 123 -17.84 -22.82 0.51
C VAL A 123 -16.73 -21.82 0.19
N ARG A 124 -16.57 -21.43 -1.09
CA ARG A 124 -15.62 -20.37 -1.49
C ARG A 124 -15.91 -19.06 -0.79
N LEU A 125 -17.18 -18.65 -0.72
CA LEU A 125 -17.59 -17.44 -0.01
C LEU A 125 -17.22 -17.48 1.48
N GLY A 126 -17.38 -18.64 2.11
CA GLY A 126 -16.88 -18.87 3.47
C GLY A 126 -15.35 -18.77 3.59
N GLY A 127 -14.61 -19.25 2.58
CA GLY A 127 -13.16 -19.09 2.46
C GLY A 127 -12.72 -17.62 2.33
N VAL A 128 -13.41 -16.84 1.49
CA VAL A 128 -13.16 -15.39 1.32
C VAL A 128 -13.30 -14.65 2.65
N HIS A 129 -14.41 -14.85 3.37
CA HIS A 129 -14.61 -14.21 4.68
C HIS A 129 -13.60 -14.67 5.73
N ALA A 130 -13.20 -15.95 5.70
CA ALA A 130 -12.17 -16.46 6.60
C ALA A 130 -10.79 -15.84 6.31
N LEU A 131 -10.42 -15.66 5.04
CA LEU A 131 -9.16 -15.00 4.65
C LEU A 131 -9.16 -13.51 5.03
N ALA A 132 -10.26 -12.80 4.80
CA ALA A 132 -10.36 -11.39 5.22
C ALA A 132 -10.23 -11.26 6.75
N GLY A 133 -10.92 -12.11 7.52
CA GLY A 133 -10.77 -12.13 8.98
C GLY A 133 -9.36 -12.52 9.45
N LEU A 134 -8.66 -13.38 8.70
CA LEU A 134 -7.25 -13.68 8.99
C LEU A 134 -6.34 -12.49 8.71
N ALA A 135 -6.58 -11.74 7.63
CA ALA A 135 -5.84 -10.52 7.32
C ALA A 135 -5.99 -9.48 8.46
N ASP A 136 -7.20 -9.36 9.01
CA ASP A 136 -7.51 -8.49 10.14
C ASP A 136 -6.74 -8.88 11.41
N ASP A 137 -6.75 -10.16 11.75
CA ASP A 137 -6.16 -10.73 12.96
C ASP A 137 -4.68 -11.17 12.78
N ALA A 138 -4.04 -10.76 11.69
CA ALA A 138 -2.70 -11.21 11.34
C ALA A 138 -1.65 -10.79 12.40
N PRO A 139 -0.79 -11.71 12.89
CA PRO A 139 0.26 -11.38 13.86
C PRO A 139 1.34 -10.42 13.34
N THR A 140 1.53 -10.36 12.03
CA THR A 140 2.54 -9.51 11.35
C THR A 140 1.95 -8.95 10.04
N GLN A 141 2.53 -7.85 9.57
CA GLN A 141 2.15 -7.23 8.29
C GLN A 141 2.32 -8.21 7.11
N ASP A 142 3.42 -8.97 7.08
CA ASP A 142 3.67 -9.96 6.01
C ASP A 142 2.57 -11.04 5.91
N LEU A 143 2.00 -11.46 7.05
CA LEU A 143 0.92 -12.44 7.07
C LEU A 143 -0.41 -11.82 6.62
N ARG A 144 -0.64 -10.54 6.95
CA ARG A 144 -1.77 -9.78 6.39
C ARG A 144 -1.64 -9.69 4.87
N GLN A 145 -0.46 -9.28 4.38
CA GLN A 145 -0.18 -9.18 2.95
C GLN A 145 -0.43 -10.51 2.25
N THR A 146 0.05 -11.62 2.81
CA THR A 146 -0.19 -12.96 2.25
C THR A 146 -1.68 -13.28 2.08
N CYS A 147 -2.54 -12.86 3.02
CA CYS A 147 -3.99 -13.06 2.90
C CYS A 147 -4.59 -12.20 1.78
N ILE A 148 -4.15 -10.95 1.64
CA ILE A 148 -4.57 -10.03 0.59
C ILE A 148 -4.10 -10.54 -0.78
N ASP A 149 -2.87 -11.04 -0.88
CA ASP A 149 -2.29 -11.60 -2.10
C ASP A 149 -3.10 -12.80 -2.61
N VAL A 150 -3.57 -13.68 -1.72
CA VAL A 150 -4.42 -14.81 -2.12
C VAL A 150 -5.78 -14.35 -2.66
N LEU A 151 -6.37 -13.32 -2.04
CA LEU A 151 -7.63 -12.74 -2.52
C LEU A 151 -7.44 -12.09 -3.90
N CYS A 152 -6.34 -11.37 -4.09
CA CYS A 152 -5.96 -10.78 -5.38
C CYS A 152 -5.70 -11.86 -6.44
N ALA A 153 -4.92 -12.89 -6.11
CA ALA A 153 -4.63 -14.01 -7.01
C ALA A 153 -5.92 -14.75 -7.44
N TYR A 154 -6.91 -14.86 -6.56
CA TYR A 154 -8.21 -15.41 -6.94
C TYR A 154 -8.94 -14.52 -7.97
N LEU A 155 -8.87 -13.19 -7.81
CA LEU A 155 -9.45 -12.25 -8.78
C LEU A 155 -8.72 -12.28 -10.13
N GLN A 156 -7.43 -12.60 -10.14
CA GLN A 156 -6.62 -12.74 -11.36
C GLN A 156 -6.86 -14.05 -12.14
N LEU A 157 -7.61 -15.01 -11.58
CA LEU A 157 -8.02 -16.21 -12.32
C LEU A 157 -8.88 -15.83 -13.55
N PRO A 158 -8.85 -16.65 -14.62
CA PRO A 158 -9.59 -16.37 -15.86
C PRO A 158 -11.04 -15.97 -15.61
N PHE A 159 -11.43 -14.85 -16.23
CA PHE A 159 -12.77 -14.32 -16.13
C PHE A 159 -13.70 -15.02 -17.14
N THR A 160 -14.79 -15.59 -16.65
CA THR A 160 -15.87 -16.13 -17.49
C THR A 160 -16.89 -15.03 -17.73
N PRO A 161 -17.15 -14.62 -19.00
CA PRO A 161 -18.14 -13.59 -19.31
C PRO A 161 -19.57 -14.08 -19.05
N ASP A 162 -20.50 -13.14 -18.93
CA ASP A 162 -21.93 -13.45 -18.77
C ASP A 162 -22.44 -14.25 -20.00
N PRO A 163 -23.01 -15.46 -19.81
CA PRO A 163 -23.56 -16.25 -20.92
C PRO A 163 -24.86 -15.67 -21.51
N GLY A 164 -25.39 -14.59 -20.92
CA GLY A 164 -26.58 -13.88 -21.39
C GLY A 164 -27.89 -14.46 -20.86
N ASP A 165 -29.01 -13.97 -21.43
CA ASP A 165 -30.37 -14.28 -20.97
C ASP A 165 -31.03 -15.47 -21.70
N ASP A 166 -30.30 -16.18 -22.56
CA ASP A 166 -30.85 -17.33 -23.31
C ASP A 166 -31.28 -18.45 -22.33
N PRO A 167 -32.54 -18.92 -22.37
CA PRO A 167 -33.00 -20.04 -21.56
C PRO A 167 -32.14 -21.31 -21.71
N ALA A 168 -31.47 -21.51 -22.85
CA ALA A 168 -30.56 -22.64 -23.07
C ALA A 168 -29.33 -22.62 -22.14
N HIS A 169 -28.91 -21.44 -21.66
CA HIS A 169 -27.74 -21.28 -20.79
C HIS A 169 -28.10 -21.11 -19.31
N GLN A 170 -29.32 -21.45 -18.89
CA GLN A 170 -29.78 -21.17 -17.52
C GLN A 170 -28.87 -21.77 -16.43
N GLU A 171 -28.40 -23.01 -16.60
CA GLU A 171 -27.51 -23.68 -15.64
C GLU A 171 -26.11 -23.02 -15.60
N GLU A 172 -25.55 -22.71 -16.77
CA GLU A 172 -24.28 -21.99 -16.90
C GLU A 172 -24.37 -20.60 -16.26
N ARG A 173 -25.49 -19.89 -16.48
CA ARG A 173 -25.78 -18.60 -15.87
C ARG A 173 -25.86 -18.67 -14.34
N HIS A 174 -26.51 -19.70 -13.79
CA HIS A 174 -26.55 -19.89 -12.34
C HIS A 174 -25.14 -20.11 -11.76
N GLY A 175 -24.30 -20.89 -12.44
CA GLY A 175 -22.89 -21.06 -12.08
C GLY A 175 -22.12 -19.75 -12.14
N TYR A 176 -22.23 -19.03 -13.26
CA TYR A 176 -21.64 -17.71 -13.47
C TYR A 176 -22.01 -16.73 -12.34
N LEU A 177 -23.30 -16.57 -12.04
CA LEU A 177 -23.78 -15.65 -11.00
C LEU A 177 -23.23 -16.01 -9.62
N ALA A 178 -23.12 -17.31 -9.31
CA ALA A 178 -22.59 -17.77 -8.03
C ALA A 178 -21.09 -17.46 -7.89
N PHE A 179 -20.27 -17.69 -8.92
CA PHE A 179 -18.85 -17.35 -8.89
C PHE A 179 -18.59 -15.85 -8.98
N ARG A 180 -19.40 -15.12 -9.75
CA ARG A 180 -19.42 -13.65 -9.77
C ARG A 180 -19.64 -13.08 -8.37
N LYS A 181 -20.56 -13.66 -7.60
CA LYS A 181 -20.82 -13.24 -6.21
C LYS A 181 -19.60 -13.39 -5.30
N VAL A 182 -18.79 -14.44 -5.50
CA VAL A 182 -17.53 -14.62 -4.76
C VAL A 182 -16.56 -13.49 -5.11
N ARG A 183 -16.32 -13.23 -6.40
CA ARG A 183 -15.43 -12.15 -6.87
C ARG A 183 -15.87 -10.78 -6.35
N HIS A 184 -17.16 -10.45 -6.46
CA HIS A 184 -17.73 -9.20 -5.97
C HIS A 184 -17.60 -9.06 -4.45
N THR A 185 -17.68 -10.17 -3.71
CA THR A 185 -17.45 -10.14 -2.27
C THR A 185 -16.00 -9.80 -1.94
N ILE A 186 -15.04 -10.32 -2.70
CA ILE A 186 -13.62 -9.96 -2.53
C ILE A 186 -13.41 -8.47 -2.81
N LEU A 187 -13.89 -7.97 -3.95
CA LEU A 187 -13.77 -6.54 -4.32
C LEU A 187 -14.39 -5.62 -3.27
N ARG A 188 -15.59 -5.96 -2.78
CA ARG A 188 -16.26 -5.23 -1.71
C ARG A 188 -15.44 -5.25 -0.42
N LEU A 189 -14.91 -6.40 0.00
CA LEU A 189 -14.09 -6.49 1.20
C LEU A 189 -12.81 -5.67 1.06
N ILE A 190 -12.12 -5.72 -0.09
CA ILE A 190 -10.96 -4.87 -0.35
C ILE A 190 -11.33 -3.39 -0.14
N GLY A 191 -12.39 -2.91 -0.80
CA GLY A 191 -12.85 -1.53 -0.64
C GLY A 191 -13.19 -1.20 0.82
N ASP A 192 -13.97 -2.06 1.49
CA ASP A 192 -14.38 -1.87 2.89
C ASP A 192 -13.17 -1.69 3.83
N HIS A 193 -12.07 -2.44 3.64
CA HIS A 193 -10.88 -2.34 4.49
C HIS A 193 -9.93 -1.19 4.09
N TYR A 194 -9.95 -0.75 2.83
CA TYR A 194 -9.21 0.44 2.39
C TYR A 194 -9.89 1.75 2.80
N ARG A 195 -11.21 1.77 3.04
CA ARG A 195 -11.90 2.94 3.61
C ARG A 195 -11.67 3.10 5.11
N ILE A 196 -11.09 2.09 5.77
CA ILE A 196 -10.74 2.14 7.19
C ILE A 196 -9.40 2.90 7.34
N PRO A 197 -9.35 4.00 8.13
CA PRO A 197 -8.14 4.83 8.25
C PRO A 197 -6.89 4.06 8.69
N LYS A 198 -5.74 4.41 8.11
CA LYS A 198 -4.43 3.85 8.45
C LYS A 198 -4.17 3.85 9.96
N GLY A 199 -3.54 2.77 10.44
CA GLY A 199 -3.19 2.60 11.86
C GLY A 199 -4.33 2.07 12.75
N THR A 200 -5.53 1.89 12.20
CA THR A 200 -6.60 1.17 12.91
C THR A 200 -6.48 -0.34 12.71
N HIS A 201 -6.94 -1.10 13.72
CA HIS A 201 -7.05 -2.55 13.63
C HIS A 201 -8.07 -2.86 12.52
N ARG A 202 -7.67 -3.59 11.47
CA ARG A 202 -8.38 -3.89 10.19
C ARG A 202 -8.13 -2.97 8.99
N SER A 203 -7.40 -1.87 9.12
CA SER A 203 -7.03 -1.12 7.92
C SER A 203 -6.12 -1.95 7.01
N TRP A 204 -6.44 -1.99 5.72
CA TRP A 204 -5.57 -2.57 4.69
C TRP A 204 -4.75 -1.49 3.95
N GLN A 205 -4.92 -0.21 4.31
CA GLN A 205 -4.05 0.86 3.81
C GLN A 205 -2.59 0.59 4.19
N GLY A 206 -1.68 0.74 3.23
CA GLY A 206 -0.26 0.37 3.36
C GLY A 206 0.05 -1.12 3.13
N CYS A 207 -0.91 -1.88 2.62
CA CYS A 207 -0.64 -3.18 1.99
C CYS A 207 -0.54 -2.99 0.47
N ASP A 208 0.19 -3.90 -0.20
CA ASP A 208 0.18 -3.98 -1.65
C ASP A 208 -1.19 -4.50 -2.13
N LEU A 209 -1.72 -3.89 -3.18
CA LEU A 209 -2.97 -4.28 -3.83
C LEU A 209 -2.70 -4.53 -5.31
N ASP A 210 -2.64 -5.81 -5.70
CA ASP A 210 -2.37 -6.21 -7.08
C ASP A 210 -3.64 -6.73 -7.78
N LEU A 211 -4.31 -5.83 -8.50
CA LEU A 211 -5.45 -6.13 -9.36
C LEU A 211 -5.05 -6.08 -10.85
N THR A 212 -3.78 -6.37 -11.16
CA THR A 212 -3.27 -6.47 -12.54
C THR A 212 -4.09 -7.48 -13.34
N GLY A 213 -4.59 -7.06 -14.51
CA GLY A 213 -5.34 -7.92 -15.43
C GLY A 213 -6.72 -8.36 -14.93
N VAL A 214 -7.20 -7.83 -13.81
CA VAL A 214 -8.50 -8.21 -13.23
C VAL A 214 -9.63 -7.56 -14.00
N THR A 215 -10.65 -8.35 -14.38
CA THR A 215 -11.94 -7.81 -14.82
C THR A 215 -12.80 -7.46 -13.59
N ILE A 216 -13.16 -6.18 -13.50
CA ILE A 216 -14.02 -5.56 -12.49
C ILE A 216 -15.35 -5.22 -13.16
N ASP A 217 -16.36 -6.04 -12.87
CA ASP A 217 -17.69 -5.99 -13.46
C ASP A 217 -18.78 -5.65 -12.42
N GLY A 218 -18.40 -4.98 -11.33
CA GLY A 218 -19.27 -4.61 -10.22
C GLY A 218 -18.72 -3.43 -9.44
N ASP A 219 -19.49 -2.96 -8.46
CA ASP A 219 -19.13 -1.77 -7.69
C ASP A 219 -17.89 -1.99 -6.82
N MET A 220 -17.03 -0.97 -6.75
CA MET A 220 -15.87 -0.93 -5.88
C MET A 220 -15.70 0.47 -5.30
N ASP A 221 -15.52 0.57 -3.99
CA ASP A 221 -15.56 1.86 -3.30
C ASP A 221 -14.36 2.06 -2.39
N PHE A 222 -13.54 3.05 -2.74
CA PHE A 222 -12.36 3.56 -2.06
C PHE A 222 -12.56 5.01 -1.58
N TYR A 223 -13.80 5.42 -1.30
CA TYR A 223 -14.11 6.74 -0.76
C TYR A 223 -13.23 7.06 0.45
N GLN A 224 -12.49 8.18 0.38
CA GLN A 224 -11.53 8.63 1.41
C GLN A 224 -10.40 7.65 1.72
N ALA A 225 -10.12 6.68 0.86
CA ALA A 225 -8.99 5.77 1.04
C ALA A 225 -7.66 6.52 0.85
N GLU A 226 -6.67 6.16 1.65
CA GLU A 226 -5.30 6.61 1.49
C GLU A 226 -4.47 5.46 0.90
N PHE A 227 -3.95 5.67 -0.31
CA PHE A 227 -3.03 4.77 -0.99
C PHE A 227 -1.61 5.26 -0.68
N SER A 228 -1.06 4.78 0.44
CA SER A 228 0.28 5.15 0.92
C SER A 228 1.00 3.98 1.62
N GLY A 229 2.27 3.74 1.28
CA GLY A 229 3.11 2.71 1.92
C GLY A 229 2.94 1.29 1.38
N GLY A 230 2.25 1.13 0.24
CA GLY A 230 2.09 -0.12 -0.49
C GLY A 230 1.84 0.15 -1.98
N ARG A 231 2.30 -0.75 -2.85
CA ARG A 231 2.08 -0.66 -4.30
C ARG A 231 0.65 -1.01 -4.65
N VAL A 232 0.00 -0.18 -5.45
CA VAL A 232 -1.34 -0.46 -5.96
C VAL A 232 -1.27 -0.56 -7.48
N SER A 233 -1.73 -1.69 -8.03
CA SER A 233 -1.75 -1.91 -9.48
C SER A 233 -3.12 -2.37 -9.95
N PHE A 234 -3.60 -1.71 -10.99
CA PHE A 234 -4.72 -2.03 -11.85
C PHE A 234 -4.23 -2.18 -13.31
N ALA A 235 -2.94 -2.47 -13.51
CA ALA A 235 -2.36 -2.53 -14.85
C ALA A 235 -3.07 -3.59 -15.70
N GLY A 236 -3.54 -3.22 -16.88
CA GLY A 236 -4.32 -4.11 -17.76
C GLY A 236 -5.67 -4.55 -17.20
N ALA A 237 -6.15 -3.97 -16.11
CA ALA A 237 -7.46 -4.27 -15.56
C ALA A 237 -8.57 -3.79 -16.52
N VAL A 238 -9.71 -4.50 -16.51
CA VAL A 238 -10.86 -4.16 -17.35
C VAL A 238 -12.02 -3.78 -16.45
N PHE A 239 -12.48 -2.53 -16.55
CA PHE A 239 -13.64 -2.01 -15.85
C PHE A 239 -14.83 -2.02 -16.81
N SER A 240 -15.66 -3.05 -16.70
CA SER A 240 -16.73 -3.35 -17.66
C SER A 240 -18.13 -3.30 -17.06
N GLY A 241 -18.28 -2.72 -15.85
CA GLY A 241 -19.58 -2.50 -15.24
C GLY A 241 -19.49 -2.10 -13.77
N GLY A 242 -20.55 -1.46 -13.27
CA GLY A 242 -20.61 -0.91 -11.92
C GLY A 242 -19.95 0.45 -11.80
N ARG A 243 -19.96 1.00 -10.58
CA ARG A 243 -19.30 2.25 -10.21
C ARG A 243 -18.02 1.96 -9.43
N VAL A 244 -16.91 2.55 -9.85
CA VAL A 244 -15.66 2.54 -9.10
C VAL A 244 -15.38 3.94 -8.54
N SER A 245 -15.38 4.08 -7.23
CA SER A 245 -15.17 5.37 -6.56
C SER A 245 -13.80 5.42 -5.89
N PHE A 246 -13.04 6.46 -6.22
CA PHE A 246 -11.85 6.96 -5.54
C PHE A 246 -12.11 8.40 -5.06
N ASP A 247 -13.37 8.76 -4.83
CA ASP A 247 -13.74 10.10 -4.39
C ASP A 247 -13.07 10.43 -3.06
N TRP A 248 -12.49 11.62 -2.96
CA TRP A 248 -11.69 12.07 -1.81
C TRP A 248 -10.51 11.16 -1.45
N ALA A 249 -10.12 10.23 -2.32
CA ALA A 249 -8.96 9.39 -2.08
C ALA A 249 -7.67 10.21 -2.16
N VAL A 250 -6.65 9.77 -1.43
CA VAL A 250 -5.32 10.35 -1.45
C VAL A 250 -4.35 9.31 -2.01
N PHE A 251 -3.65 9.68 -3.08
CA PHE A 251 -2.57 8.92 -3.69
C PHE A 251 -1.25 9.58 -3.30
N SER A 252 -0.48 8.92 -2.45
CA SER A 252 0.77 9.44 -1.89
C SER A 252 1.86 8.36 -1.76
N ASP A 253 3.12 8.81 -1.70
CA ASP A 253 4.35 8.03 -1.51
C ASP A 253 4.73 7.05 -2.64
N ASP A 254 3.89 6.05 -2.90
CA ASP A 254 4.17 4.90 -3.77
C ASP A 254 3.56 5.03 -5.17
N SER A 255 3.91 4.09 -6.05
CA SER A 255 3.35 4.03 -7.40
C SER A 255 1.94 3.44 -7.41
N VAL A 256 1.00 4.16 -8.02
CA VAL A 256 -0.34 3.64 -8.37
C VAL A 256 -0.44 3.53 -9.88
N ILE A 257 -0.66 2.32 -10.37
CA ILE A 257 -0.50 1.99 -11.79
C ILE A 257 -1.83 1.53 -12.37
N PHE A 258 -2.34 2.24 -13.37
CA PHE A 258 -3.50 1.90 -14.19
C PHE A 258 -3.09 1.58 -15.64
N ASP A 259 -1.80 1.44 -15.94
CA ASP A 259 -1.28 1.28 -17.29
C ASP A 259 -2.04 0.23 -18.11
N SER A 260 -2.42 0.58 -19.33
CA SER A 260 -3.16 -0.28 -20.25
C SER A 260 -4.50 -0.82 -19.72
N ALA A 261 -5.05 -0.22 -18.64
CA ALA A 261 -6.39 -0.54 -18.20
C ALA A 261 -7.43 -0.07 -19.22
N VAL A 262 -8.60 -0.71 -19.21
CA VAL A 262 -9.71 -0.40 -20.12
C VAL A 262 -10.96 -0.08 -19.31
N PHE A 263 -11.55 1.09 -19.57
CA PHE A 263 -12.81 1.54 -18.98
C PHE A 263 -13.88 1.53 -20.08
N SER A 264 -14.57 0.40 -20.22
CA SER A 264 -15.50 0.21 -21.34
C SER A 264 -16.89 0.72 -21.04
N ASP A 265 -17.41 0.53 -19.82
CA ASP A 265 -18.81 0.83 -19.46
C ASP A 265 -19.00 1.15 -17.97
N SER A 266 -17.91 1.44 -17.25
CA SER A 266 -17.94 1.76 -15.82
C SER A 266 -17.86 3.26 -15.57
N ALA A 267 -18.63 3.77 -14.61
CA ALA A 267 -18.40 5.12 -14.09
C ALA A 267 -17.26 5.09 -13.05
N VAL A 268 -16.16 5.76 -13.33
CA VAL A 268 -14.99 5.84 -12.43
C VAL A 268 -14.81 7.27 -11.96
N SER A 269 -14.87 7.48 -10.65
CA SER A 269 -14.83 8.82 -10.09
C SER A 269 -13.63 8.98 -9.17
N PHE A 270 -12.90 10.08 -9.36
CA PHE A 270 -11.79 10.60 -8.58
C PHE A 270 -12.14 12.02 -8.09
N THR A 271 -13.42 12.26 -7.80
CA THR A 271 -13.93 13.58 -7.45
C THR A 271 -13.29 14.04 -6.12
N HIS A 272 -12.65 15.21 -6.13
CA HIS A 272 -11.84 15.72 -5.02
C HIS A 272 -10.67 14.80 -4.58
N ALA A 273 -10.24 13.85 -5.44
CA ALA A 273 -9.06 13.05 -5.14
C ALA A 273 -7.79 13.91 -5.17
N ARG A 274 -6.79 13.52 -4.38
CA ARG A 274 -5.49 14.20 -4.31
C ARG A 274 -4.39 13.28 -4.76
N PHE A 275 -3.63 13.72 -5.76
CA PHE A 275 -2.41 13.09 -6.26
C PHE A 275 -1.24 13.98 -5.84
N SER A 276 -0.53 13.66 -4.75
CA SER A 276 0.50 14.58 -4.21
C SER A 276 1.92 14.05 -4.23
N ASP A 277 2.13 12.83 -3.78
CA ASP A 277 3.46 12.27 -3.60
C ASP A 277 3.50 10.89 -4.29
N GLY A 278 4.63 10.52 -4.88
CA GLY A 278 4.71 9.32 -5.71
C GLY A 278 4.26 9.55 -7.16
N THR A 279 4.05 8.46 -7.89
CA THR A 279 3.73 8.49 -9.32
C THR A 279 2.43 7.76 -9.56
N VAL A 280 1.47 8.43 -10.21
CA VAL A 280 0.24 7.78 -10.68
C VAL A 280 0.27 7.69 -12.19
N SER A 281 0.19 6.47 -12.72
CA SER A 281 0.33 6.22 -14.15
C SER A 281 -0.98 5.67 -14.71
N PHE A 282 -1.47 6.28 -15.78
CA PHE A 282 -2.61 5.89 -16.61
C PHE A 282 -2.13 5.68 -18.07
N ASP A 283 -0.88 5.26 -18.24
CA ASP A 283 -0.26 5.15 -19.56
C ASP A 283 -0.95 4.11 -20.43
N GLY A 284 -1.33 4.49 -21.64
CA GLY A 284 -1.99 3.59 -22.58
C GLY A 284 -3.40 3.15 -22.14
N VAL A 285 -4.02 3.84 -21.18
CA VAL A 285 -5.38 3.53 -20.76
C VAL A 285 -6.37 3.80 -21.90
N GLY A 286 -7.32 2.89 -22.10
CA GLY A 286 -8.43 3.07 -23.04
C GLY A 286 -9.73 3.42 -22.33
N PHE A 287 -10.37 4.52 -22.72
CA PHE A 287 -11.71 4.93 -22.28
C PHE A 287 -12.65 4.86 -23.48
N SER A 288 -13.67 4.00 -23.44
CA SER A 288 -14.51 3.70 -24.61
C SER A 288 -16.02 3.76 -24.40
N GLY A 289 -16.51 4.14 -23.21
CA GLY A 289 -17.97 4.20 -22.98
C GLY A 289 -18.44 4.57 -21.56
N GLY A 290 -17.55 4.55 -20.55
CA GLY A 290 -17.84 5.01 -19.20
C GLY A 290 -17.45 6.47 -18.92
N GLU A 291 -18.04 7.08 -17.89
CA GLU A 291 -17.66 8.40 -17.39
C GLU A 291 -16.43 8.30 -16.48
N VAL A 292 -15.43 9.15 -16.67
CA VAL A 292 -14.25 9.27 -15.81
C VAL A 292 -14.11 10.68 -15.27
N ILE A 293 -14.36 10.81 -13.96
CA ILE A 293 -14.53 12.11 -13.31
C ILE A 293 -13.31 12.42 -12.45
N PHE A 294 -12.65 13.54 -12.72
CA PHE A 294 -11.61 14.16 -11.90
C PHE A 294 -12.04 15.54 -11.38
N THR A 295 -13.35 15.78 -11.26
CA THR A 295 -13.90 17.05 -10.80
C THR A 295 -13.31 17.48 -9.47
N GLY A 296 -12.72 18.68 -9.42
CA GLY A 296 -12.08 19.22 -8.22
C GLY A 296 -10.86 18.43 -7.73
N ALA A 297 -10.34 17.49 -8.52
CA ALA A 297 -9.14 16.74 -8.15
C ALA A 297 -7.90 17.65 -8.12
N VAL A 298 -6.94 17.31 -7.27
CA VAL A 298 -5.70 18.08 -7.09
C VAL A 298 -4.51 17.25 -7.52
N PHE A 299 -3.84 17.70 -8.58
CA PHE A 299 -2.61 17.15 -9.12
C PHE A 299 -1.42 18.00 -8.65
N SER A 300 -0.69 17.45 -7.69
CA SER A 300 0.50 18.05 -7.07
C SER A 300 1.72 17.13 -7.10
N GLY A 301 1.57 15.84 -7.39
CA GLY A 301 2.63 14.88 -7.72
C GLY A 301 2.73 14.62 -9.22
N ASP A 302 3.53 13.62 -9.61
CA ASP A 302 3.70 13.24 -11.01
C ASP A 302 2.57 12.30 -11.46
N VAL A 303 1.85 12.68 -12.52
CA VAL A 303 0.75 11.88 -13.08
C VAL A 303 0.90 11.76 -14.59
N SER A 304 0.84 10.55 -15.13
CA SER A 304 0.98 10.29 -16.56
C SER A 304 -0.30 9.71 -17.15
N PHE A 305 -0.72 10.21 -18.29
CA PHE A 305 -1.80 9.73 -19.16
C PHE A 305 -1.23 9.49 -20.58
N ASP A 306 0.06 9.21 -20.69
CA ASP A 306 0.74 9.14 -21.97
C ASP A 306 0.17 8.01 -22.82
N ARG A 307 -0.11 8.30 -24.09
CA ARG A 307 -0.72 7.36 -25.05
C ARG A 307 -2.09 6.83 -24.61
N ALA A 308 -2.77 7.50 -23.67
CA ALA A 308 -4.16 7.18 -23.37
C ALA A 308 -5.06 7.45 -24.59
N GLU A 309 -6.10 6.65 -24.75
CA GLU A 309 -7.07 6.78 -25.83
C GLU A 309 -8.46 7.02 -25.24
N PHE A 310 -9.06 8.14 -25.62
CA PHE A 310 -10.41 8.55 -25.30
C PHE A 310 -11.26 8.44 -26.56
N SER A 311 -11.95 7.31 -26.70
CA SER A 311 -12.74 6.96 -27.89
C SER A 311 -14.25 7.01 -27.64
N GLY A 312 -14.68 7.12 -26.38
CA GLY A 312 -16.07 7.27 -25.96
C GLY A 312 -16.21 7.48 -24.45
N GLY A 313 -17.39 7.91 -24.00
CA GLY A 313 -17.63 8.33 -22.61
C GLY A 313 -17.29 9.80 -22.36
N GLU A 314 -17.43 10.27 -21.13
CA GLU A 314 -17.11 11.65 -20.73
C GLU A 314 -15.91 11.63 -19.78
N VAL A 315 -14.94 12.54 -19.98
CA VAL A 315 -13.78 12.69 -19.10
C VAL A 315 -13.70 14.11 -18.57
N ILE A 316 -13.92 14.25 -17.27
CA ILE A 316 -14.26 15.54 -16.67
C ILE A 316 -13.19 15.93 -15.65
N PHE A 317 -12.32 16.87 -16.01
CA PHE A 317 -11.36 17.55 -15.13
C PHE A 317 -11.90 18.89 -14.62
N ALA A 318 -13.23 19.06 -14.57
CA ALA A 318 -13.85 20.33 -14.21
C ALA A 318 -13.39 20.83 -12.82
N GLY A 319 -12.85 22.05 -12.76
CA GLY A 319 -12.33 22.64 -11.53
C GLY A 319 -11.09 21.92 -10.95
N ALA A 320 -10.47 21.00 -11.68
CA ALA A 320 -9.24 20.34 -11.24
C ALA A 320 -8.08 21.34 -11.12
N VAL A 321 -7.16 21.07 -10.19
CA VAL A 321 -6.03 21.95 -9.90
C VAL A 321 -4.71 21.23 -10.15
N PHE A 322 -3.95 21.71 -11.13
CA PHE A 322 -2.59 21.31 -11.45
C PHE A 322 -1.63 22.32 -10.84
N SER A 323 -0.91 21.94 -9.78
CA SER A 323 -0.19 22.89 -8.92
C SER A 323 1.24 22.49 -8.54
N GLY A 324 1.71 21.29 -8.91
CA GLY A 324 2.96 20.73 -8.41
C GLY A 324 3.76 19.94 -9.45
N GLY A 325 3.75 18.60 -9.37
CA GLY A 325 4.51 17.69 -10.23
C GLY A 325 4.15 17.78 -11.72
N GLY A 326 4.82 16.94 -12.53
CA GLY A 326 4.57 16.84 -13.95
C GLY A 326 3.27 16.09 -14.23
N VAL A 327 2.37 16.67 -15.02
CA VAL A 327 1.23 15.94 -15.58
C VAL A 327 1.40 15.78 -17.09
N SER A 328 1.45 14.55 -17.57
CA SER A 328 1.71 14.26 -18.97
C SER A 328 0.48 13.66 -19.63
N PHE A 329 0.12 14.19 -20.80
CA PHE A 329 -0.88 13.69 -21.74
C PHE A 329 -0.19 13.52 -23.11
N ASP A 330 1.08 13.13 -23.12
CA ASP A 330 1.85 13.10 -24.35
C ASP A 330 1.35 11.95 -25.25
N SER A 331 1.17 12.25 -26.53
CA SER A 331 0.62 11.31 -27.53
C SER A 331 -0.76 10.74 -27.14
N VAL A 332 -1.52 11.45 -26.31
CA VAL A 332 -2.92 11.13 -26.02
C VAL A 332 -3.77 11.27 -27.29
N VAL A 333 -4.79 10.44 -27.43
CA VAL A 333 -5.75 10.53 -28.54
C VAL A 333 -7.15 10.79 -27.97
N PHE A 334 -7.75 11.90 -28.39
CA PHE A 334 -9.16 12.22 -28.18
C PHE A 334 -9.91 12.05 -29.50
N SER A 335 -10.49 10.86 -29.70
CA SER A 335 -11.17 10.47 -30.94
C SER A 335 -12.70 10.35 -30.78
N GLY A 336 -13.22 10.42 -29.54
CA GLY A 336 -14.65 10.45 -29.24
C GLY A 336 -14.94 10.74 -27.76
N GLY A 337 -16.19 11.10 -27.46
CA GLY A 337 -16.60 11.52 -26.11
C GLY A 337 -16.45 13.03 -25.85
N GLU A 338 -16.80 13.48 -24.64
CA GLU A 338 -16.55 14.86 -24.19
C GLU A 338 -15.37 14.86 -23.22
N VAL A 339 -14.39 15.75 -23.42
CA VAL A 339 -13.30 15.99 -22.48
C VAL A 339 -13.37 17.43 -21.98
N SER A 340 -13.62 17.60 -20.68
CA SER A 340 -13.83 18.92 -20.10
C SER A 340 -12.79 19.25 -19.05
N PHE A 341 -11.97 20.26 -19.33
CA PHE A 341 -11.11 20.95 -18.37
C PHE A 341 -11.80 22.23 -17.85
N TYR A 342 -13.13 22.33 -17.92
CA TYR A 342 -13.85 23.55 -17.57
C TYR A 342 -13.44 24.10 -16.20
N ARG A 343 -13.00 25.36 -16.15
CA ARG A 343 -12.49 26.03 -14.93
C ARG A 343 -11.35 25.31 -14.21
N ALA A 344 -10.63 24.42 -14.89
CA ALA A 344 -9.41 23.85 -14.34
C ALA A 344 -8.33 24.94 -14.19
N LYS A 345 -7.44 24.73 -13.23
CA LYS A 345 -6.37 25.67 -12.90
C LYS A 345 -5.01 25.05 -13.08
N PHE A 346 -4.21 25.62 -13.97
CA PHE A 346 -2.80 25.32 -14.17
C PHE A 346 -1.97 26.40 -13.48
N SER A 347 -1.43 26.08 -12.31
CA SER A 347 -0.80 27.02 -11.38
C SER A 347 0.63 26.67 -10.99
N GLY A 348 1.10 25.47 -11.31
CA GLY A 348 2.45 24.99 -11.05
C GLY A 348 2.74 23.70 -11.81
N GLY A 349 4.03 23.31 -11.87
CA GLY A 349 4.46 22.11 -12.59
C GLY A 349 4.60 22.27 -14.10
N THR A 350 4.76 21.15 -14.79
CA THR A 350 4.65 21.08 -16.25
C THR A 350 3.44 20.23 -16.58
N VAL A 351 2.53 20.75 -17.41
CA VAL A 351 1.48 19.95 -18.04
C VAL A 351 1.78 19.84 -19.53
N SER A 352 1.91 18.61 -20.04
CA SER A 352 2.30 18.37 -21.42
C SER A 352 1.19 17.68 -22.20
N PHE A 353 0.90 18.20 -23.38
CA PHE A 353 0.05 17.62 -24.42
C PHE A 353 0.88 17.48 -25.71
N ASP A 354 2.18 17.16 -25.61
CA ASP A 354 3.05 17.03 -26.78
C ASP A 354 2.56 15.87 -27.64
N ARG A 355 2.37 16.14 -28.94
CA ARG A 355 1.78 15.19 -29.90
C ARG A 355 0.38 14.69 -29.51
N ALA A 356 -0.37 15.40 -28.67
CA ALA A 356 -1.77 15.10 -28.42
C ALA A 356 -2.59 15.22 -29.72
N GLU A 357 -3.47 14.26 -29.97
CA GLU A 357 -4.37 14.27 -31.12
C GLU A 357 -5.80 14.57 -30.66
N PHE A 358 -6.38 15.62 -31.23
CA PHE A 358 -7.77 16.01 -31.07
C PHE A 358 -8.47 15.76 -32.41
N SER A 359 -9.05 14.56 -32.55
CA SER A 359 -9.63 14.04 -33.80
C SER A 359 -11.08 13.54 -33.68
N GLY A 360 -11.77 13.83 -32.57
CA GLY A 360 -13.21 13.64 -32.44
C GLY A 360 -13.74 14.09 -31.08
N GLY A 361 -15.06 14.30 -30.99
CA GLY A 361 -15.72 14.75 -29.75
C GLY A 361 -15.60 16.26 -29.48
N GLU A 362 -15.95 16.65 -28.25
CA GLU A 362 -15.82 18.02 -27.75
C GLU A 362 -14.74 18.06 -26.67
N VAL A 363 -13.74 18.93 -26.84
CA VAL A 363 -12.72 19.20 -25.82
C VAL A 363 -12.83 20.66 -25.38
N SER A 364 -13.25 20.88 -24.13
CA SER A 364 -13.40 22.22 -23.57
C SER A 364 -12.31 22.53 -22.55
N PHE A 365 -11.53 23.56 -22.81
CA PHE A 365 -10.67 24.27 -21.87
C PHE A 365 -11.34 25.58 -21.41
N ASP A 366 -12.66 25.68 -21.47
CA ASP A 366 -13.34 26.94 -21.23
C ASP A 366 -13.18 27.40 -19.78
N GLY A 367 -12.92 28.70 -19.61
CA GLY A 367 -12.69 29.30 -18.30
C GLY A 367 -11.46 28.77 -17.55
N THR A 368 -10.57 28.04 -18.22
CA THR A 368 -9.32 27.56 -17.61
C THR A 368 -8.40 28.72 -17.22
N GLU A 369 -7.69 28.55 -16.11
CA GLU A 369 -6.72 29.53 -15.63
C GLU A 369 -5.30 29.00 -15.83
N PHE A 370 -4.54 29.62 -16.75
CA PHE A 370 -3.12 29.37 -16.97
C PHE A 370 -2.28 30.42 -16.21
N SER A 371 -2.23 30.31 -14.88
CA SER A 371 -1.59 31.32 -14.02
C SER A 371 -0.21 30.95 -13.51
N GLY A 372 0.27 29.73 -13.75
CA GLY A 372 1.62 29.29 -13.39
C GLY A 372 1.95 27.90 -13.92
N GLY A 373 3.22 27.50 -13.83
CA GLY A 373 3.72 26.29 -14.47
C GLY A 373 3.84 26.44 -15.99
N ARG A 374 4.27 25.36 -16.67
CA ARG A 374 4.46 25.33 -18.12
C ARG A 374 3.43 24.38 -18.74
N VAL A 375 2.58 24.89 -19.63
CA VAL A 375 1.65 24.06 -20.40
C VAL A 375 2.13 23.97 -21.85
N ILE A 376 2.29 22.75 -22.37
CA ILE A 376 2.91 22.45 -23.67
C ILE A 376 1.90 21.77 -24.59
N PHE A 377 1.76 22.27 -25.81
CA PHE A 377 0.96 21.72 -26.91
C PHE A 377 1.82 21.53 -28.18
N ASP A 378 3.13 21.34 -27.99
CA ASP A 378 4.06 21.15 -29.11
C ASP A 378 3.60 19.96 -29.97
N ARG A 379 3.51 20.15 -31.28
CA ARG A 379 3.08 19.11 -32.24
C ARG A 379 1.71 18.49 -31.97
N ALA A 380 0.85 19.13 -31.18
CA ALA A 380 -0.54 18.73 -31.07
C ALA A 380 -1.25 18.84 -32.43
N VAL A 381 -2.21 17.96 -32.68
CA VAL A 381 -2.97 17.89 -33.94
C VAL A 381 -4.43 18.18 -33.65
N PHE A 382 -5.01 19.11 -34.40
CA PHE A 382 -6.43 19.46 -34.36
C PHE A 382 -7.02 19.16 -35.75
N SER A 383 -7.63 17.99 -35.93
CA SER A 383 -8.07 17.55 -37.25
C SER A 383 -9.58 17.37 -37.38
N ASP A 384 -10.28 17.03 -36.30
CA ASP A 384 -11.72 16.76 -36.29
C ASP A 384 -12.29 16.96 -34.86
N GLY A 385 -13.52 17.46 -34.72
CA GLY A 385 -14.14 17.79 -33.42
C GLY A 385 -14.11 19.28 -33.05
N THR A 386 -14.57 19.62 -31.84
CA THR A 386 -14.54 21.00 -31.32
C THR A 386 -13.55 21.11 -30.18
N VAL A 387 -12.63 22.08 -30.25
CA VAL A 387 -11.72 22.41 -29.15
C VAL A 387 -11.91 23.87 -28.76
N SER A 388 -12.50 24.10 -27.59
CA SER A 388 -12.77 25.45 -27.12
C SER A 388 -11.83 25.86 -25.99
N PHE A 389 -11.24 27.04 -26.09
CA PHE A 389 -10.52 27.72 -25.02
C PHE A 389 -11.24 29.01 -24.62
N ASP A 390 -12.55 29.11 -24.85
CA ASP A 390 -13.30 30.33 -24.60
C ASP A 390 -13.20 30.76 -23.13
N SER A 391 -13.09 32.06 -22.92
CA SER A 391 -12.91 32.65 -21.59
C SER A 391 -11.68 32.12 -20.81
N ALA A 392 -10.76 31.37 -21.42
CA ALA A 392 -9.51 30.98 -20.78
C ALA A 392 -8.64 32.22 -20.49
N THR A 393 -7.93 32.18 -19.37
CA THR A 393 -7.15 33.32 -18.86
C THR A 393 -5.68 32.95 -18.67
N GLY A 394 -4.80 33.95 -18.66
CA GLY A 394 -3.35 33.76 -18.55
C GLY A 394 -2.63 33.82 -19.89
N GLN A 395 -1.40 33.31 -19.92
CA GLN A 395 -0.61 33.25 -21.16
C GLN A 395 -1.03 32.08 -22.02
N ALA A 396 -1.02 32.27 -23.34
CA ALA A 396 -1.26 31.18 -24.28
C ALA A 396 -0.24 30.04 -24.04
N PRO A 397 -0.67 28.77 -23.94
CA PRO A 397 0.22 27.63 -23.78
C PRO A 397 1.30 27.56 -24.86
N GLN A 398 2.47 27.04 -24.49
CA GLN A 398 3.60 26.84 -25.41
C GLN A 398 3.16 25.91 -26.55
N GLY A 399 3.51 26.25 -27.79
CA GLY A 399 3.23 25.41 -28.95
C GLY A 399 1.80 25.49 -29.48
N LEU A 400 0.83 25.95 -28.68
CA LEU A 400 -0.60 25.92 -29.05
C LEU A 400 -0.88 26.68 -30.35
N LEU A 401 -0.46 27.94 -30.45
CA LEU A 401 -0.72 28.76 -31.66
C LEU A 401 -0.04 28.19 -32.91
N ALA A 402 1.12 27.54 -32.75
CA ALA A 402 1.83 26.90 -33.84
C ALA A 402 1.13 25.60 -34.28
N ALA A 403 0.59 24.84 -33.32
CA ALA A 403 -0.16 23.61 -33.55
C ALA A 403 -1.53 23.87 -34.19
N VAL A 404 -2.26 24.90 -33.74
CA VAL A 404 -3.53 25.34 -34.34
C VAL A 404 -3.30 25.88 -35.75
N GLY A 405 -2.22 26.65 -35.97
CA GLY A 405 -1.93 27.26 -37.27
C GLY A 405 -2.82 28.46 -37.60
N THR A 406 -2.64 29.01 -38.80
CA THR A 406 -3.38 30.19 -39.29
C THR A 406 -3.87 29.96 -40.74
N PRO A 407 -5.20 30.07 -41.01
CA PRO A 407 -6.29 30.28 -40.05
C PRO A 407 -6.49 29.07 -39.13
N ALA A 408 -7.10 29.30 -37.96
CA ALA A 408 -7.47 28.21 -37.07
C ALA A 408 -8.44 27.23 -37.77
N PRO A 409 -8.35 25.91 -37.52
CA PRO A 409 -9.28 24.95 -38.06
C PRO A 409 -10.71 25.24 -37.59
N PRO A 410 -11.74 24.92 -38.40
CA PRO A 410 -13.13 24.94 -37.95
C PRO A 410 -13.29 24.11 -36.67
N GLY A 411 -13.97 24.65 -35.66
CA GLY A 411 -14.17 23.96 -34.38
C GLY A 411 -13.14 24.32 -33.30
N VAL A 412 -12.04 25.00 -33.64
CA VAL A 412 -11.09 25.52 -32.63
C VAL A 412 -11.46 26.96 -32.27
N VAL A 413 -11.72 27.22 -30.99
CA VAL A 413 -12.03 28.55 -30.45
C VAL A 413 -10.91 29.00 -29.51
N LEU A 414 -10.33 30.17 -29.77
CA LEU A 414 -9.25 30.75 -28.96
C LEU A 414 -9.69 32.09 -28.33
N PRO A 415 -9.23 32.43 -27.11
CA PRO A 415 -9.41 33.75 -26.53
C PRO A 415 -8.91 34.86 -27.45
N PRO A 416 -9.66 35.97 -27.61
CA PRO A 416 -9.19 37.12 -28.37
C PRO A 416 -7.86 37.69 -27.87
N SER A 417 -7.55 37.54 -26.59
CA SER A 417 -6.30 37.98 -25.96
C SER A 417 -5.06 37.19 -26.39
N TRP A 418 -5.24 35.98 -26.95
CA TRP A 418 -4.15 35.11 -27.40
C TRP A 418 -3.89 35.24 -28.90
N LEU A 419 -4.85 35.77 -29.65
CA LEU A 419 -4.71 35.97 -31.07
C LEU A 419 -3.77 37.17 -31.33
N PRO A 420 -2.86 37.07 -32.31
CA PRO A 420 -2.07 38.21 -32.72
C PRO A 420 -3.00 39.33 -33.21
N PHE A 421 -2.70 40.57 -32.82
CA PHE A 421 -3.45 41.74 -33.27
C PHE A 421 -3.38 41.83 -34.80
N VAL A 422 -4.50 41.69 -35.49
CA VAL A 422 -4.60 41.95 -36.93
C VAL A 422 -5.03 43.41 -37.09
N PRO A 423 -4.15 44.33 -37.52
CA PRO A 423 -4.41 45.77 -37.57
C PRO A 423 -5.41 46.20 -38.65
#